data_AF-H6LDU6-F1
#
_entry.id   AF-H6LDU6-F1
#
_cell.length_a   1.000
_cell.length_b   1.000
_cell.length_c   1.000
_cell.angle_alpha   90.00
_cell.angle_beta   90.00
_cell.angle_gamma   90.00
#
_symmetry.space_group_name_H-M   'P 1'
#
loop_
_entity.id
_entity.type
_entity.pdbx_description
1 polymer ?
#
loop_
_entity_poly.entity_id
_entity_poly.type
_entity_poly.pdbx_seq_one_letter_code
_entity_poly.pdbx_strand_id
1 'polypeptide(L)'
;MIQNTTKKHQKKMKNSNESPNTSTSTASDDFLDLIAVIDDQNSKPLSSLIIDGLKKIKPTSELWILYLFIIIPSIVITCFLIISNSTSLIFTQFVDCSIGVNIAFFAAGLTGFALMQAIVTPKTIMKLSSIKNGPYNKFQNYLIHILGVLFYYIFTLVLSLFIKITVSIISANPDILNFISLNIKNISSFLIIFIYLLIIMHGIIEMFSLIFNLFSIYSLDSYYTCKEYSKTTSENQKKTIKTIEKDLSNS
;
A
#
# COMPACT_ATOMS: atom_id res chain seq x y z
N MET A 1 8.15 58.67 -3.94
CA MET A 1 7.33 57.92 -4.90
C MET A 1 7.14 56.51 -4.32
N ILE A 2 5.92 56.22 -3.84
CA ILE A 2 5.28 54.89 -3.64
C ILE A 2 5.97 53.92 -2.64
N GLN A 3 5.59 53.94 -1.34
CA GLN A 3 4.58 53.10 -0.62
C GLN A 3 5.09 51.68 -0.25
N ASN A 4 5.34 51.38 1.03
CA ASN A 4 4.41 50.94 2.10
C ASN A 4 3.66 49.63 1.82
N THR A 5 3.95 48.56 2.59
CA THR A 5 3.00 47.85 3.49
C THR A 5 3.47 46.43 3.86
N THR A 6 3.98 46.22 5.09
CA THR A 6 3.78 44.96 5.84
C THR A 6 4.08 45.15 7.34
N LYS A 7 3.17 45.88 8.01
CA LYS A 7 2.97 45.83 9.45
C LYS A 7 1.48 45.65 9.69
N LYS A 8 1.03 44.46 10.10
CA LYS A 8 -0.06 44.27 11.08
C LYS A 8 -0.37 42.79 11.31
N HIS A 9 -0.58 42.49 12.59
CA HIS A 9 -1.31 41.36 13.16
C HIS A 9 -0.54 40.09 13.55
N GLN A 10 0.37 40.26 14.52
CA GLN A 10 0.23 39.52 15.77
C GLN A 10 -0.76 40.25 16.70
N LYS A 11 -1.40 39.47 17.59
CA LYS A 11 -2.14 39.87 18.82
C LYS A 11 -3.67 39.86 18.73
N LYS A 12 -4.25 38.69 19.02
CA LYS A 12 -5.41 38.58 19.92
C LYS A 12 -5.48 37.18 20.55
N MET A 13 -4.91 37.04 21.74
CA MET A 13 -5.37 36.05 22.71
C MET A 13 -6.72 36.52 23.25
N LYS A 14 -7.72 35.63 23.31
CA LYS A 14 -8.83 35.75 24.24
C LYS A 14 -9.24 34.35 24.69
N ASN A 15 -9.21 34.17 26.01
CA ASN A 15 -9.67 33.02 26.77
C ASN A 15 -11.01 32.43 26.29
N SER A 16 -11.09 31.09 26.26
CA SER A 16 -12.24 30.38 26.85
C SER A 16 -11.76 29.02 27.39
N ASN A 17 -11.96 28.83 28.70
CA ASN A 17 -12.06 27.51 29.29
C ASN A 17 -13.35 26.86 28.76
N GLU A 18 -13.26 25.68 28.16
CA GLU A 18 -14.34 24.69 28.15
C GLU A 18 -13.80 23.28 27.85
N SER A 19 -14.44 22.30 28.50
CA SER A 19 -14.16 20.87 28.71
C SER A 19 -13.57 20.05 27.54
N PRO A 20 -12.81 18.95 27.81
CA PRO A 20 -12.31 18.06 26.77
C PRO A 20 -13.43 17.15 26.25
N ASN A 21 -14.00 17.50 25.10
CA ASN A 21 -14.77 16.56 24.31
C ASN A 21 -13.80 15.72 23.47
N THR A 22 -13.64 14.47 23.88
CA THR A 22 -13.15 13.36 23.07
C THR A 22 -14.06 13.19 21.85
N SER A 23 -13.77 13.93 20.78
CA SER A 23 -14.28 13.60 19.45
C SER A 23 -13.47 12.43 18.93
N THR A 24 -14.13 11.27 18.85
CA THR A 24 -13.73 10.12 18.03
C THR A 24 -13.39 10.60 16.63
N SER A 25 -12.08 10.77 16.35
CA SER A 25 -11.58 10.92 14.98
C SER A 25 -12.00 9.67 14.21
N THR A 26 -12.76 9.85 13.14
CA THR A 26 -13.12 8.73 12.28
C THR A 26 -11.92 8.45 11.37
N ALA A 27 -11.63 7.18 11.06
CA ALA A 27 -10.53 6.81 10.18
C ALA A 27 -10.55 7.49 8.79
N SER A 28 -11.70 8.07 8.40
CA SER A 28 -11.86 8.92 7.21
C SER A 28 -11.18 10.28 7.37
N ASP A 29 -11.24 10.88 8.56
CA ASP A 29 -10.64 12.18 8.84
C ASP A 29 -9.11 12.05 8.92
N ASP A 30 -8.60 10.99 9.55
CA ASP A 30 -7.16 10.67 9.56
C ASP A 30 -6.61 10.34 8.16
N PHE A 31 -7.45 9.77 7.28
CA PHE A 31 -7.09 9.51 5.87
C PHE A 31 -7.02 10.81 5.06
N LEU A 32 -7.99 11.71 5.26
CA LEU A 32 -8.01 13.02 4.60
C LEU A 32 -6.89 13.94 5.12
N ASP A 33 -6.57 13.90 6.40
CA ASP A 33 -5.46 14.65 7.00
C ASP A 33 -4.10 14.10 6.54
N LEU A 34 -3.97 12.79 6.37
CA LEU A 34 -2.76 12.20 5.78
C LEU A 34 -2.63 12.56 4.28
N ILE A 35 -3.74 12.56 3.54
CA ILE A 35 -3.76 13.04 2.15
C ILE A 35 -3.43 14.54 2.11
N ALA A 36 -3.96 15.35 3.02
CA ALA A 36 -3.67 16.77 3.11
C ALA A 36 -2.21 17.04 3.47
N VAL A 37 -1.58 16.22 4.32
CA VAL A 37 -0.13 16.29 4.60
C VAL A 37 0.71 15.87 3.38
N ILE A 38 0.18 14.97 2.54
CA ILE A 38 0.80 14.59 1.25
C ILE A 38 0.63 15.71 0.20
N ASP A 39 -0.51 16.40 0.20
CA ASP A 39 -0.90 17.47 -0.74
C ASP A 39 -0.21 18.81 -0.40
N ASP A 40 -0.05 19.14 0.88
CA ASP A 40 0.61 20.38 1.36
C ASP A 40 2.13 20.39 1.09
N GLN A 41 2.74 19.22 0.83
CA GLN A 41 4.16 19.11 0.49
C GLN A 41 4.43 18.96 -1.02
N ASN A 42 3.42 18.72 -1.86
CA ASN A 42 3.59 18.57 -3.32
C ASN A 42 2.31 18.96 -4.06
N SER A 43 2.39 20.01 -4.88
CA SER A 43 1.39 20.48 -5.85
C SER A 43 1.11 19.49 -7.00
N LYS A 44 0.82 18.22 -6.70
CA LYS A 44 0.59 17.15 -7.67
C LYS A 44 -0.79 16.51 -7.45
N PRO A 45 -1.65 16.46 -8.47
CA PRO A 45 -3.01 15.94 -8.33
C PRO A 45 -3.00 14.44 -7.95
N LEU A 46 -3.99 14.00 -7.16
CA LEU A 46 -4.17 12.62 -6.72
C LEU A 46 -4.04 11.58 -7.85
N SER A 47 -4.51 11.91 -9.05
CA SER A 47 -4.38 11.08 -10.25
C SER A 47 -2.91 10.74 -10.59
N SER A 48 -2.00 11.69 -10.41
CA SER A 48 -0.56 11.49 -10.65
C SER A 48 0.07 10.58 -9.60
N LEU A 49 -0.38 10.63 -8.35
CA LEU A 49 0.08 9.74 -7.28
C LEU A 49 -0.38 8.30 -7.50
N ILE A 50 -1.61 8.11 -7.97
CA ILE A 50 -2.14 6.79 -8.34
C ILE A 50 -1.32 6.19 -9.49
N ILE A 51 -1.07 6.98 -10.54
CA ILE A 51 -0.25 6.54 -11.68
C ILE A 51 1.18 6.19 -11.24
N ASP A 52 1.77 6.99 -10.36
CA ASP A 52 3.12 6.73 -9.85
C ASP A 52 3.16 5.49 -8.94
N GLY A 53 2.12 5.24 -8.15
CA GLY A 53 1.95 4.00 -7.39
C GLY A 53 1.86 2.77 -8.28
N LEU A 54 1.02 2.83 -9.31
CA LEU A 54 0.88 1.74 -10.29
C LEU A 54 2.17 1.51 -11.09
N LYS A 55 2.93 2.57 -11.43
CA LYS A 55 4.26 2.43 -12.05
C LYS A 55 5.28 1.77 -11.14
N LYS A 56 5.11 1.90 -9.83
CA LYS A 56 6.02 1.32 -8.85
C LYS A 56 5.79 -0.18 -8.61
N ILE A 57 4.58 -0.65 -8.94
CA ILE A 57 4.21 -2.08 -9.01
C ILE A 57 4.82 -2.75 -10.27
N LYS A 58 5.58 -2.01 -11.08
CA LYS A 58 6.20 -2.58 -12.28
C LYS A 58 7.19 -3.68 -11.87
N PRO A 59 7.18 -4.83 -12.57
CA PRO A 59 8.15 -5.91 -12.37
C PRO A 59 9.58 -5.36 -12.34
N THR A 60 10.26 -5.51 -11.21
CA THR A 60 11.68 -5.20 -11.08
C THR A 60 12.46 -6.32 -11.78
N SER A 61 13.39 -5.97 -12.67
CA SER A 61 14.15 -6.92 -13.51
C SER A 61 14.97 -7.94 -12.70
N GLU A 62 15.23 -7.66 -11.43
CA GLU A 62 15.98 -8.50 -10.50
C GLU A 62 15.20 -9.74 -10.02
N LEU A 63 13.90 -9.83 -10.31
CA LEU A 63 13.01 -10.91 -9.86
C LEU A 63 12.61 -11.89 -10.97
N TRP A 64 13.37 -11.97 -12.06
CA TRP A 64 13.01 -12.82 -13.21
C TRP A 64 12.83 -14.32 -12.86
N ILE A 65 13.59 -14.84 -11.90
CA ILE A 65 13.46 -16.21 -11.38
C ILE A 65 12.11 -16.41 -10.68
N LEU A 66 11.63 -15.41 -9.95
CA LEU A 66 10.31 -15.44 -9.30
C LEU A 66 9.21 -15.47 -10.37
N TYR A 67 9.36 -14.69 -11.45
CA TYR A 67 8.42 -14.73 -12.58
C TYR A 67 8.38 -16.10 -13.28
N LEU A 68 9.53 -16.76 -13.44
CA LEU A 68 9.57 -18.12 -13.99
C LEU A 68 8.80 -19.10 -13.08
N PHE A 69 8.95 -18.98 -11.77
CA PHE A 69 8.23 -19.80 -10.78
C PHE A 69 6.71 -19.54 -10.78
N ILE A 70 6.24 -18.39 -11.25
CA ILE A 70 4.80 -18.09 -11.42
C ILE A 70 4.27 -18.67 -12.74
N ILE A 71 5.04 -18.49 -13.82
CA ILE A 71 4.59 -18.83 -15.18
C ILE A 71 4.38 -20.33 -15.31
N ILE A 72 5.30 -21.15 -14.81
CA ILE A 72 5.23 -22.62 -14.90
C ILE A 72 3.94 -23.18 -14.29
N PRO A 73 3.60 -22.93 -13.00
CA PRO A 73 2.36 -23.42 -12.42
C PRO A 73 1.12 -22.81 -13.07
N SER A 74 1.18 -21.55 -13.54
CA SER A 74 0.07 -20.92 -14.26
C SER A 74 -0.24 -21.66 -15.58
N ILE A 75 0.79 -22.07 -16.34
CA ILE A 75 0.62 -22.89 -17.55
C ILE A 75 0.00 -24.25 -17.18
N VAL A 76 0.54 -24.91 -16.15
CA VAL A 76 0.06 -26.24 -15.71
C VAL A 76 -1.43 -26.19 -15.34
N ILE A 77 -1.83 -25.23 -14.49
CA ILE A 77 -3.23 -25.04 -14.07
C ILE A 77 -4.13 -24.77 -15.27
N THR A 78 -3.69 -23.90 -16.20
CA THR A 78 -4.47 -23.57 -17.40
C THR A 78 -4.66 -24.79 -18.31
N CYS A 79 -3.61 -25.61 -18.49
CA CYS A 79 -3.71 -26.85 -19.25
C CYS A 79 -4.71 -27.83 -18.63
N PHE A 80 -4.68 -28.02 -17.31
CA PHE A 80 -5.65 -28.87 -16.61
C PHE A 80 -7.10 -28.38 -16.74
N LEU A 81 -7.33 -27.06 -16.71
CA LEU A 81 -8.65 -26.46 -16.87
C LEU A 81 -9.28 -26.74 -18.25
N ILE A 82 -8.48 -26.69 -19.31
CA ILE A 82 -8.97 -26.86 -20.69
C ILE A 82 -9.22 -28.33 -21.04
N ILE A 83 -8.41 -29.25 -20.51
CA ILE A 83 -8.60 -30.69 -20.76
C ILE A 83 -9.86 -31.24 -20.07
N SER A 84 -10.35 -30.56 -19.02
CA SER A 84 -11.55 -30.98 -18.30
C SER A 84 -12.82 -30.84 -19.14
N ASN A 85 -13.66 -31.88 -19.16
CA ASN A 85 -14.99 -31.86 -19.78
C ASN A 85 -15.97 -30.84 -19.16
N SER A 86 -15.61 -30.23 -18.02
CA SER A 86 -16.42 -29.23 -17.32
C SER A 86 -15.67 -27.91 -17.13
N THR A 87 -14.90 -27.47 -18.13
CA THR A 87 -14.07 -26.25 -18.10
C THR A 87 -14.81 -25.02 -17.55
N SER A 88 -16.05 -24.76 -18.00
CA SER A 88 -16.80 -23.56 -17.59
C SER A 88 -17.17 -23.56 -16.10
N LEU A 89 -17.58 -24.71 -15.56
CA LEU A 89 -17.95 -24.84 -14.15
C LEU A 89 -16.72 -24.72 -13.26
N ILE A 90 -15.64 -25.44 -13.59
CA ILE A 90 -14.40 -25.38 -12.81
C ILE A 90 -13.80 -23.97 -12.88
N PHE A 91 -13.83 -23.33 -14.05
CA PHE A 91 -13.34 -21.96 -14.19
C PHE A 91 -14.14 -20.95 -13.37
N THR A 92 -15.48 -21.07 -13.35
CA THR A 92 -16.32 -20.20 -12.53
C THR A 92 -16.03 -20.37 -11.04
N GLN A 93 -15.88 -21.61 -10.56
CA GLN A 93 -15.48 -21.90 -9.18
C GLN A 93 -14.08 -21.34 -8.86
N PHE A 94 -13.15 -21.44 -9.81
CA PHE A 94 -11.82 -20.87 -9.67
C PHE A 94 -11.86 -19.34 -9.54
N VAL A 95 -12.61 -18.65 -10.39
CA VAL A 95 -12.80 -17.19 -10.32
C VAL A 95 -13.45 -16.79 -8.99
N ASP A 96 -14.44 -17.55 -8.51
CA ASP A 96 -15.08 -17.31 -7.22
C ASP A 96 -14.11 -17.44 -6.04
N CYS A 97 -13.31 -18.51 -6.05
CA CYS A 97 -12.23 -18.68 -5.08
C CYS A 97 -11.24 -17.52 -5.14
N SER A 98 -10.84 -17.11 -6.35
CA SER A 98 -9.91 -15.99 -6.53
C SER A 98 -10.49 -14.66 -6.05
N ILE A 99 -11.78 -14.40 -6.22
CA ILE A 99 -12.43 -13.20 -5.68
C ILE A 99 -12.31 -13.21 -4.15
N GLY A 100 -12.62 -14.34 -3.50
CA GLY A 100 -12.49 -14.48 -2.05
C GLY A 100 -11.06 -14.21 -1.56
N VAL A 101 -10.07 -14.78 -2.25
CA VAL A 101 -8.64 -14.55 -1.95
C VAL A 101 -8.25 -13.07 -2.14
N ASN A 102 -8.70 -12.44 -3.23
CA ASN A 102 -8.41 -11.03 -3.49
C ASN A 102 -9.06 -10.09 -2.45
N ILE A 103 -10.28 -10.40 -1.98
CA ILE A 103 -10.93 -9.65 -0.90
C ILE A 103 -10.12 -9.78 0.40
N ALA A 104 -9.68 -10.99 0.75
CA ALA A 104 -8.87 -11.23 1.94
C ALA A 104 -7.54 -10.45 1.89
N PHE A 105 -6.86 -10.46 0.73
CA PHE A 105 -5.63 -9.69 0.55
C PHE A 105 -5.86 -8.17 0.56
N PHE A 106 -6.96 -7.71 -0.05
CA PHE A 106 -7.32 -6.29 0.01
C PHE A 106 -7.54 -5.84 1.47
N ALA A 107 -8.27 -6.62 2.26
CA ALA A 107 -8.47 -6.35 3.69
C ALA A 107 -7.15 -6.38 4.48
N ALA A 108 -6.26 -7.32 4.18
CA ALA A 108 -4.92 -7.35 4.76
C ALA A 108 -4.09 -6.12 4.37
N GLY A 109 -4.23 -5.62 3.14
CA GLY A 109 -3.57 -4.40 2.67
C GLY A 109 -4.07 -3.16 3.42
N LEU A 110 -5.39 -3.04 3.62
CA LEU A 110 -5.98 -1.97 4.43
C LEU A 110 -5.52 -2.04 5.89
N THR A 111 -5.45 -3.24 6.44
CA THR A 111 -4.94 -3.46 7.80
C THR A 111 -3.46 -3.05 7.90
N GLY A 112 -2.64 -3.41 6.92
CA GLY A 112 -1.25 -2.97 6.83
C GLY A 112 -1.13 -1.46 6.74
N PHE A 113 -1.98 -0.80 5.94
CA PHE A 113 -2.02 0.66 5.87
C PHE A 113 -2.37 1.30 7.23
N ALA A 114 -3.42 0.82 7.90
CA ALA A 114 -3.81 1.29 9.23
C ALA A 114 -2.71 1.05 10.27
N LEU A 115 -2.04 -0.11 10.21
CA LEU A 115 -0.92 -0.42 11.10
C LEU A 115 0.25 0.53 10.87
N MET A 116 0.57 0.85 9.61
CA MET A 116 1.58 1.86 9.30
C MET A 116 1.19 3.22 9.87
N GLN A 117 -0.07 3.66 9.72
CA GLN A 117 -0.55 4.91 10.32
C GLN A 117 -0.39 4.91 11.85
N ALA A 118 -0.65 3.78 12.51
CA ALA A 118 -0.51 3.65 13.96
C ALA A 118 0.95 3.62 14.46
N ILE A 119 1.87 3.02 13.68
CA ILE A 119 3.29 2.88 14.07
C ILE A 119 4.07 4.17 13.84
N VAL A 120 3.74 4.92 12.78
CA VAL A 120 4.59 5.99 12.31
C VAL A 120 4.51 7.21 13.24
N THR A 121 5.54 7.38 14.07
CA THR A 121 5.72 8.55 14.94
C THR A 121 6.16 9.79 14.13
N PRO A 122 5.77 11.03 14.48
CA PRO A 122 6.20 12.24 13.76
C PRO A 122 7.73 12.37 13.57
N LYS A 123 8.53 11.85 14.50
CA LYS A 123 10.01 11.82 14.41
C LYS A 123 10.51 10.88 13.30
N THR A 124 9.83 9.76 13.09
CA THR A 124 10.14 8.78 12.04
C THR A 124 9.76 9.34 10.68
N ILE A 125 8.61 10.03 10.58
CA ILE A 125 8.22 10.80 9.38
C ILE A 125 9.30 11.83 9.05
N MET A 126 9.73 12.65 10.01
CA MET A 126 10.69 13.73 9.77
C MET A 126 12.04 13.18 9.27
N LYS A 127 12.51 12.05 9.81
CA LYS A 127 13.76 11.41 9.37
C LYS A 127 13.64 10.73 8.02
N LEU A 128 12.58 9.97 7.74
CA LEU A 128 12.38 9.35 6.42
C LEU A 128 12.09 10.41 5.34
N SER A 129 11.47 11.54 5.72
CA SER A 129 11.25 12.69 4.84
C SER A 129 12.53 13.46 4.54
N SER A 130 13.53 13.40 5.42
CA SER A 130 14.86 14.00 5.20
C SER A 130 15.72 13.24 4.18
N ILE A 131 15.42 11.95 3.94
CA ILE A 131 16.13 11.12 2.97
C ILE A 131 15.40 11.23 1.62
N LYS A 132 15.94 12.06 0.73
CA LYS A 132 15.40 12.27 -0.61
C LYS A 132 16.02 11.27 -1.59
N ASN A 133 15.20 10.37 -2.14
CA ASN A 133 15.60 9.44 -3.19
C ASN A 133 14.75 9.72 -4.44
N GLY A 134 15.22 10.66 -5.27
CA GLY A 134 14.52 11.09 -6.48
C GLY A 134 13.41 12.13 -6.18
N PRO A 135 12.28 12.09 -6.92
CA PRO A 135 11.21 13.09 -6.78
C PRO A 135 10.43 13.00 -5.47
N TYR A 136 10.50 11.85 -4.79
CA TYR A 136 9.78 11.58 -3.55
C TYR A 136 10.77 11.26 -2.43
N ASN A 137 10.41 11.63 -1.19
CA ASN A 137 11.17 11.17 -0.02
C ASN A 137 10.89 9.69 0.25
N LYS A 138 11.70 9.04 1.10
CA LYS A 138 11.59 7.59 1.33
C LYS A 138 10.23 7.20 1.93
N PHE A 139 9.63 8.08 2.76
CA PHE A 139 8.31 7.87 3.36
C PHE A 139 7.17 7.92 2.35
N GLN A 140 7.11 8.96 1.53
CA GLN A 140 6.15 9.10 0.43
C GLN A 140 6.26 7.93 -0.54
N ASN A 141 7.48 7.47 -0.80
CA ASN A 141 7.71 6.29 -1.61
C ASN A 141 7.05 5.02 -1.06
N TYR A 142 6.97 4.84 0.27
CA TYR A 142 6.24 3.73 0.88
C TYR A 142 4.73 3.95 0.77
N LEU A 143 4.24 5.14 1.13
CA LEU A 143 2.81 5.49 1.01
C LEU A 143 2.26 5.27 -0.39
N ILE A 144 2.96 5.77 -1.40
CA ILE A 144 2.61 5.60 -2.82
C ILE A 144 2.59 4.12 -3.22
N HIS A 145 3.51 3.31 -2.67
CA HIS A 145 3.52 1.86 -2.90
C HIS A 145 2.31 1.16 -2.26
N ILE A 146 2.01 1.44 -0.98
CA ILE A 146 0.82 0.85 -0.30
C ILE A 146 -0.46 1.23 -1.05
N LEU A 147 -0.59 2.51 -1.41
CA LEU A 147 -1.73 3.00 -2.17
C LEU A 147 -1.83 2.28 -3.54
N GLY A 148 -0.71 2.12 -4.23
CA GLY A 148 -0.63 1.35 -5.47
C GLY A 148 -1.14 -0.08 -5.31
N VAL A 149 -0.69 -0.80 -4.28
CA VAL A 149 -1.13 -2.17 -4.00
C VAL A 149 -2.64 -2.22 -3.74
N LEU A 150 -3.18 -1.29 -2.95
CA LEU A 150 -4.63 -1.21 -2.70
C LEU A 150 -5.43 -1.01 -4.00
N PHE A 151 -5.01 -0.08 -4.85
CA PHE A 151 -5.66 0.15 -6.15
C PHE A 151 -5.52 -1.05 -7.09
N TYR A 152 -4.38 -1.74 -7.06
CA TYR A 152 -4.16 -2.96 -7.83
C TYR A 152 -5.16 -4.06 -7.46
N TYR A 153 -5.45 -4.24 -6.17
CA TYR A 153 -6.44 -5.21 -5.71
C TYR A 153 -7.87 -4.80 -6.07
N ILE A 154 -8.21 -3.50 -5.97
CA ILE A 154 -9.51 -3.00 -6.45
C ILE A 154 -9.67 -3.30 -7.95
N PHE A 155 -8.65 -2.98 -8.75
CA PHE A 155 -8.64 -3.29 -10.18
C PHE A 155 -8.83 -4.80 -10.45
N THR A 156 -8.10 -5.64 -9.71
CA THR A 156 -8.18 -7.10 -9.86
C THR A 156 -9.55 -7.66 -9.45
N LEU A 157 -10.21 -7.06 -8.45
CA LEU A 157 -11.58 -7.40 -8.06
C LEU A 157 -12.59 -7.04 -9.16
N VAL A 158 -12.51 -5.83 -9.70
CA VAL A 158 -13.38 -5.39 -10.81
C VAL A 158 -13.16 -6.28 -12.03
N LEU A 159 -11.91 -6.61 -12.36
CA LEU A 159 -11.57 -7.52 -13.45
C LEU A 159 -12.13 -8.92 -13.22
N SER A 160 -12.00 -9.47 -12.01
CA SER A 160 -12.52 -10.79 -11.65
C SER A 160 -14.05 -10.84 -11.77
N LEU A 161 -14.74 -9.78 -11.34
CA LEU A 161 -16.20 -9.65 -11.50
C LEU A 161 -16.59 -9.63 -12.99
N PHE A 162 -15.88 -8.85 -13.80
CA PHE A 162 -16.13 -8.77 -15.24
C PHE A 162 -15.93 -10.13 -15.94
N ILE A 163 -14.87 -10.84 -15.59
CA ILE A 163 -14.61 -12.20 -16.10
C ILE A 163 -15.74 -13.14 -15.68
N LYS A 164 -16.14 -13.14 -14.41
CA LYS A 164 -17.23 -13.99 -13.91
C LYS A 164 -18.54 -13.76 -14.67
N ILE A 165 -18.92 -12.50 -14.88
CA ILE A 165 -20.12 -12.14 -15.63
C ILE A 165 -20.03 -12.64 -17.06
N THR A 166 -18.89 -12.41 -17.73
CA THR A 166 -18.67 -12.83 -19.12
C THR A 166 -18.78 -14.35 -19.26
N VAL A 167 -18.15 -15.12 -18.37
CA VAL A 167 -18.22 -16.59 -18.36
C VAL A 167 -19.64 -17.08 -18.12
N SER A 168 -20.36 -16.45 -17.19
CA SER A 168 -21.74 -16.83 -16.86
C SER A 168 -22.68 -16.61 -18.06
N ILE A 169 -22.51 -15.50 -18.79
CA ILE A 169 -23.29 -15.20 -20.00
C ILE A 169 -22.99 -16.22 -21.11
N ILE A 170 -21.71 -16.53 -21.34
CA ILE A 170 -21.29 -17.51 -22.35
C ILE A 170 -21.80 -18.91 -22.00
N SER A 171 -21.76 -19.29 -20.72
CA SER A 171 -22.27 -20.59 -20.27
C SER A 171 -23.78 -20.69 -20.40
N ALA A 172 -24.52 -19.60 -20.22
CA ALA A 172 -25.98 -19.59 -20.35
C ALA A 172 -26.43 -19.62 -21.82
N ASN A 173 -25.62 -19.10 -22.75
CA ASN A 173 -25.94 -19.01 -24.17
C ASN A 173 -24.76 -19.51 -25.02
N PRO A 174 -24.55 -20.83 -25.12
CA PRO A 174 -23.41 -21.42 -25.84
C PRO A 174 -23.38 -21.03 -27.33
N ASP A 175 -24.54 -20.70 -27.91
CA ASP A 175 -24.67 -20.37 -29.33
C ASP A 175 -24.06 -19.02 -29.72
N ILE A 176 -23.79 -18.14 -28.75
CA ILE A 176 -23.17 -16.82 -28.99
C ILE A 176 -21.79 -16.95 -29.66
N LEU A 177 -21.09 -18.05 -29.43
CA LEU A 177 -19.75 -18.33 -29.97
C LEU A 177 -19.73 -19.32 -31.13
N ASN A 178 -20.89 -19.77 -31.64
CA ASN A 178 -20.94 -20.78 -32.72
C ASN A 178 -20.33 -20.29 -34.04
N PHE A 179 -20.12 -18.98 -34.22
CA PHE A 179 -19.46 -18.40 -35.39
C PHE A 179 -17.93 -18.51 -35.36
N ILE A 180 -17.33 -18.90 -34.23
CA ILE A 180 -15.87 -18.99 -34.05
C ILE A 180 -15.45 -20.46 -34.09
N SER A 181 -14.38 -20.76 -34.82
CA SER A 181 -13.85 -22.13 -34.89
C SER A 181 -13.41 -22.64 -33.50
N LEU A 182 -13.61 -23.93 -33.25
CA LEU A 182 -13.32 -24.56 -31.95
C LEU A 182 -11.87 -24.32 -31.50
N ASN A 183 -10.92 -24.36 -32.43
CA ASN A 183 -9.50 -24.12 -32.15
C ASN A 183 -9.24 -22.69 -31.69
N ILE A 184 -9.85 -21.70 -32.35
CA ILE A 184 -9.71 -20.28 -31.97
C ILE A 184 -10.34 -20.04 -30.59
N LYS A 185 -11.48 -20.67 -30.30
CA LYS A 185 -12.13 -20.60 -28.98
C LYS A 185 -11.24 -21.14 -27.87
N ASN A 186 -10.61 -22.30 -28.09
CA ASN A 186 -9.74 -22.93 -27.09
C ASN A 186 -8.47 -22.12 -26.85
N ILE A 187 -7.82 -21.63 -27.91
CA ILE A 187 -6.62 -20.78 -27.79
C ILE A 187 -6.94 -19.45 -27.08
N SER A 188 -8.06 -18.81 -27.43
CA SER A 188 -8.50 -17.57 -26.79
C SER A 188 -8.80 -17.79 -25.29
N SER A 189 -9.49 -18.88 -24.96
CA SER A 189 -9.80 -19.25 -23.58
C SER A 189 -8.53 -19.52 -22.77
N PHE A 190 -7.57 -20.26 -23.35
CA PHE A 190 -6.25 -20.47 -22.74
C PHE A 190 -5.57 -19.15 -22.42
N LEU A 191 -5.49 -18.24 -23.39
CA LEU A 191 -4.81 -16.97 -23.24
C LEU A 191 -5.45 -16.11 -22.14
N ILE A 192 -6.79 -16.03 -22.10
CA ILE A 192 -7.52 -15.25 -21.09
C ILE A 192 -7.29 -15.81 -19.69
N ILE A 193 -7.43 -17.13 -19.50
CA ILE A 193 -7.23 -17.79 -18.21
C ILE A 193 -5.79 -17.63 -17.74
N PHE A 194 -4.84 -17.80 -18.65
CA PHE A 194 -3.41 -17.67 -18.36
C PHE A 194 -3.05 -16.24 -17.92
N ILE A 195 -3.50 -15.22 -18.66
CA ILE A 195 -3.28 -13.81 -18.31
C ILE A 195 -3.93 -13.49 -16.95
N TYR A 196 -5.13 -13.99 -16.71
CA TYR A 196 -5.82 -13.79 -15.44
C TYR A 196 -5.04 -14.39 -14.25
N LEU A 197 -4.54 -15.62 -14.40
CA LEU A 197 -3.68 -16.27 -13.41
C LEU A 197 -2.41 -15.47 -13.14
N LEU A 198 -1.75 -14.95 -14.19
CA LEU A 198 -0.56 -14.11 -14.02
C LEU A 198 -0.86 -12.86 -13.21
N ILE A 199 -2.01 -12.22 -13.44
CA ILE A 199 -2.44 -11.05 -12.66
C ILE A 199 -2.64 -11.44 -11.19
N ILE A 200 -3.36 -12.52 -10.89
CA ILE A 200 -3.58 -12.95 -9.51
C ILE A 200 -2.25 -13.23 -8.80
N MET A 201 -1.36 -13.98 -9.45
CA MET A 201 -0.07 -14.37 -8.87
C MET A 201 0.85 -13.17 -8.67
N HIS A 202 0.84 -12.20 -9.59
CA HIS A 202 1.54 -10.93 -9.41
C HIS A 202 1.00 -10.18 -8.18
N GLY A 203 -0.32 -10.13 -8.01
CA GLY A 203 -0.94 -9.56 -6.80
C GLY A 203 -0.42 -10.17 -5.51
N ILE A 204 -0.36 -11.50 -5.43
CA ILE A 204 0.15 -12.21 -4.24
C ILE A 204 1.56 -11.75 -3.88
N ILE A 205 2.44 -11.60 -4.86
CA ILE A 205 3.82 -11.14 -4.65
C ILE A 205 3.85 -9.71 -4.13
N GLU A 206 3.01 -8.84 -4.69
CA GLU A 206 2.90 -7.46 -4.22
C GLU A 206 2.42 -7.37 -2.78
N MET A 207 1.55 -8.28 -2.33
CA MET A 207 1.20 -8.37 -0.90
C MET A 207 2.34 -8.83 -0.03
N PHE A 208 3.13 -9.82 -0.46
CA PHE A 208 4.34 -10.18 0.29
C PHE A 208 5.32 -9.01 0.38
N SER A 209 5.54 -8.29 -0.73
CA SER A 209 6.34 -7.06 -0.77
C SER A 209 5.82 -6.01 0.20
N LEU A 210 4.49 -5.80 0.24
CA LEU A 210 3.83 -4.90 1.18
C LEU A 210 4.14 -5.28 2.64
N ILE A 211 3.98 -6.56 2.99
CA ILE A 211 4.24 -7.06 4.35
C ILE A 211 5.71 -6.84 4.74
N PHE A 212 6.66 -7.17 3.86
CA PHE A 212 8.09 -6.95 4.11
C PHE A 212 8.42 -5.46 4.28
N ASN A 213 7.82 -4.60 3.45
CA ASN A 213 7.99 -3.15 3.57
C ASN A 213 7.44 -2.63 4.90
N LEU A 214 6.27 -3.11 5.33
CA LEU A 214 5.68 -2.76 6.62
C LEU A 214 6.59 -3.16 7.79
N PHE A 215 7.09 -4.40 7.77
CA PHE A 215 8.00 -4.91 8.79
C PHE A 215 9.30 -4.10 8.85
N SER A 216 9.80 -3.66 7.69
CA SER A 216 10.98 -2.80 7.60
C SER A 216 10.77 -1.44 8.24
N ILE A 217 9.59 -0.81 8.05
CA ILE A 217 9.24 0.46 8.69
C ILE A 217 9.15 0.28 10.20
N TYR A 218 8.48 -0.76 10.67
CA TYR A 218 8.36 -1.07 12.10
C TYR A 218 9.72 -1.28 12.77
N SER A 219 10.60 -2.05 12.15
CA SER A 219 11.94 -2.32 12.66
C SER A 219 12.77 -1.04 12.74
N LEU A 220 12.63 -0.15 11.74
CA LEU A 220 13.33 1.12 11.69
C LEU A 220 12.84 2.10 12.77
N ASP A 221 11.53 2.18 12.99
CA ASP A 221 10.94 2.97 14.07
C ASP A 221 11.42 2.48 15.45
N SER A 222 11.35 1.16 15.67
CA SER A 222 11.82 0.51 16.91
C SER A 222 13.30 0.80 17.19
N TYR A 223 14.15 0.75 16.16
CA TYR A 223 15.57 1.08 16.27
C TYR A 223 15.78 2.54 16.68
N TYR A 224 15.04 3.49 16.10
CA TYR A 224 15.16 4.90 16.46
C TYR A 224 14.67 5.19 17.87
N THR A 225 13.57 4.59 18.28
CA THR A 225 13.05 4.69 19.64
C THR A 225 14.08 4.16 20.64
N CYS A 226 14.66 2.99 20.39
CA CYS A 226 15.71 2.42 21.23
C CYS A 226 16.96 3.32 21.31
N LYS A 227 17.41 3.87 20.17
CA LYS A 227 18.55 4.80 20.12
C LYS A 227 18.29 6.10 20.88
N GLU A 228 17.06 6.59 20.88
CA GLU A 228 16.68 7.77 21.65
C GLU A 228 16.71 7.49 23.15
N TYR A 229 16.15 6.36 23.59
CA TYR A 229 16.19 5.90 24.98
C TYR A 229 17.62 5.71 25.50
N SER A 230 18.53 5.16 24.70
CA SER A 230 19.93 4.99 25.13
C SER A 230 20.65 6.32 25.28
N LYS A 231 20.36 7.29 24.40
CA LYS A 231 20.95 8.64 24.46
C LYS A 231 20.46 9.42 25.68
N THR A 232 19.16 9.43 25.95
CA THR A 232 18.59 10.10 27.13
C THR A 232 19.08 9.48 28.44
N THR A 233 19.20 8.15 28.50
CA THR A 233 19.76 7.45 29.67
C THR A 233 21.22 7.86 29.92
N SER A 234 22.03 7.92 28.85
CA SER A 234 23.44 8.34 28.93
C SER A 234 23.60 9.82 29.34
N GLU A 235 22.74 10.71 28.85
CA GLU A 235 22.74 12.12 29.23
C GLU A 235 22.30 12.33 30.68
N ASN A 236 21.30 11.56 31.14
CA ASN A 236 20.84 11.62 32.53
C ASN A 236 21.92 11.12 33.49
N GLN A 237 22.60 10.01 33.18
CA GLN A 237 23.74 9.53 33.99
C GLN A 237 24.86 10.57 34.08
N LYS A 238 25.22 11.22 32.96
CA LYS A 238 26.24 12.29 32.96
C LYS A 238 25.82 13.49 33.82
N LYS A 239 24.53 13.85 33.82
CA LYS A 239 24.02 14.92 34.69
C LYS A 239 24.09 14.53 36.17
N THR A 240 23.68 13.31 36.52
CA THR A 240 23.75 12.81 37.89
C THR A 240 25.18 12.80 38.42
N ILE A 241 26.15 12.33 37.64
CA ILE A 241 27.57 12.33 38.03
C ILE A 241 28.07 13.76 38.28
N LYS A 242 27.75 14.72 37.38
CA LYS A 242 28.13 16.13 37.56
C LYS A 242 27.51 16.77 38.79
N THR A 243 26.29 16.41 39.16
CA THR A 243 25.64 16.90 40.39
C THR A 243 26.37 16.36 41.61
N ILE A 244 26.67 15.05 41.64
CA ILE A 244 27.41 14.42 42.74
C ILE A 244 28.82 15.03 42.89
N GLU A 245 29.55 15.25 41.80
CA GLU A 245 30.88 15.89 41.84
C GLU A 245 30.81 17.32 42.41
N LYS A 246 29.78 18.08 42.04
CA LYS A 246 29.59 19.44 42.54
C LYS A 246 29.28 19.47 44.04
N ASP A 247 28.47 18.53 44.51
CA ASP A 247 28.12 18.42 45.93
C ASP A 247 29.33 17.96 46.78
N LEU A 248 30.17 17.08 46.24
CA LEU A 248 31.44 16.66 46.86
C LEU A 248 32.51 17.77 46.89
N SER A 249 32.54 18.66 45.90
CA SER A 249 33.51 19.78 45.88
C SER A 249 33.15 20.93 46.83
N ASN A 250 31.91 20.98 47.33
CA ASN A 250 31.41 22.02 48.22
C ASN A 250 31.34 21.58 49.69
N SER A 251 31.72 20.33 49.99
CA SER A 251 31.85 19.79 51.35
C SER A 251 33.30 19.73 51.79
#